data_AF-A0AAJ7DUW3-F1
#
_entry.id   AF-A0AAJ7DUW3-F1
#
_cell.length_a   1.000
_cell.length_b   1.000
_cell.length_c   1.000
_cell.angle_alpha   90.00
_cell.angle_beta   90.00
_cell.angle_gamma   90.00
#
_symmetry.space_group_name_H-M   'P 1'
#
loop_
_entity.id
_entity.type
_entity.pdbx_description
1 polymer ?
#
loop_
_entity_poly.entity_id
_entity_poly.type
_entity_poly.pdbx_seq_one_letter_code
_entity_poly.pdbx_strand_id
1 'polypeptide(L)'
;MSRPFFLQTYFNQNALTLIRSLITGGATPELELILAEGAGLRGGYSTADSLANRDRCRVGQISLYDGPLAQYGEGGSYGDLFVAALKSYGMLCIGLYRFRDTSSSCDASSKRYVITNPPDDFTLLPTDQVFVLMQFDPGLEYKPSRGTRGKDDAS
;
A
#
# COMPACT_ATOMS: atom_id res chain seq x y z
N MET A 1 5.18 19.77 13.84
CA MET A 1 5.69 18.57 13.13
C MET A 1 6.00 18.88 11.66
N SER A 2 6.51 20.09 11.31
CA SER A 2 6.44 20.60 9.91
C SER A 2 7.73 21.21 9.36
N ARG A 3 8.82 21.32 10.13
CA ARG A 3 10.06 21.97 9.65
C ARG A 3 10.86 21.19 8.59
N PRO A 4 11.05 19.86 8.67
CA PRO A 4 11.80 19.14 7.63
C PRO A 4 11.05 19.05 6.30
N PHE A 5 9.71 19.07 6.34
CA PHE A 5 8.89 19.07 5.13
C PHE A 5 9.14 20.30 4.25
N PHE A 6 9.20 21.51 4.83
CA PHE A 6 9.45 22.74 4.07
C PHE A 6 10.79 22.73 3.33
N LEU A 7 11.83 22.13 3.93
CA LEU A 7 13.13 21.97 3.25
C LEU A 7 13.04 20.95 2.11
N GLN A 8 12.35 19.83 2.33
CA GLN A 8 12.14 18.82 1.29
C GLN A 8 11.37 19.39 0.08
N THR A 9 10.32 20.20 0.33
CA THR A 9 9.54 20.85 -0.73
C THR A 9 10.32 21.92 -1.48
N TYR A 10 11.26 22.57 -0.80
CA TYR A 10 12.09 23.60 -1.38
C TYR A 10 13.13 23.03 -2.35
N PHE A 11 13.74 21.88 -2.00
CA PHE A 11 14.75 21.24 -2.85
C PHE A 11 14.16 20.33 -3.93
N ASN A 12 13.00 19.69 -3.68
CA ASN A 12 12.38 18.81 -4.67
C ASN A 12 10.86 18.93 -4.61
N GLN A 13 10.32 19.73 -5.53
CA GLN A 13 8.88 19.95 -5.64
C GLN A 13 8.12 18.65 -6.01
N ASN A 14 8.77 17.71 -6.71
CA ASN A 14 8.18 16.41 -7.05
C ASN A 14 8.01 15.50 -5.82
N ALA A 15 8.87 15.65 -4.80
CA ALA A 15 8.77 14.86 -3.57
C ALA A 15 7.49 15.17 -2.79
N LEU A 16 7.05 16.43 -2.78
CA LEU A 16 5.79 16.83 -2.14
C LEU A 16 4.58 16.20 -2.84
N THR A 17 4.55 16.26 -4.16
CA THR A 17 3.48 15.67 -4.98
C THR A 17 3.41 14.17 -4.77
N LEU A 18 4.56 13.49 -4.67
CA LEU A 18 4.62 12.06 -4.42
C LEU A 18 4.07 11.70 -3.02
N ILE A 19 4.48 12.44 -1.98
CA ILE A 19 4.01 12.20 -0.61
C ILE A 19 2.50 12.49 -0.49
N ARG A 20 2.02 13.59 -1.09
CA ARG A 20 0.58 13.91 -1.11
C ARG A 20 -0.19 12.77 -1.77
N SER A 21 0.24 12.33 -2.95
CA SER A 21 -0.39 11.21 -3.66
C SER A 21 -0.38 9.91 -2.88
N LEU A 22 0.71 9.58 -2.19
CA LEU A 22 0.82 8.35 -1.41
C LEU A 22 -0.05 8.37 -0.14
N ILE A 23 -0.13 9.52 0.56
CA ILE A 23 -0.82 9.63 1.85
C ILE A 23 -2.31 9.95 1.67
N THR A 24 -2.66 10.90 0.81
CA THR A 24 -4.07 11.30 0.62
C THR A 24 -4.79 10.42 -0.40
N GLY A 25 -4.10 9.43 -0.97
CA GLY A 25 -4.64 8.57 -2.01
C GLY A 25 -4.95 9.39 -3.26
N GLY A 26 -3.94 10.10 -3.78
CA GLY A 26 -3.99 10.92 -4.99
C GLY A 26 -5.15 11.91 -5.00
N ALA A 27 -5.12 12.86 -4.05
CA ALA A 27 -5.89 14.10 -4.18
C ALA A 27 -5.41 14.82 -5.44
N THR A 28 -6.11 14.60 -6.55
CA THR A 28 -5.82 15.30 -7.80
C THR A 28 -6.23 16.77 -7.65
N PRO A 29 -5.56 17.70 -8.36
CA PRO A 29 -5.94 19.11 -8.33
C PRO A 29 -7.40 19.32 -8.77
N GLU A 30 -7.99 18.43 -9.57
CA GLU A 30 -9.42 18.50 -9.89
C GLU A 30 -10.30 18.28 -8.66
N LEU A 31 -9.92 17.36 -7.77
CA LEU A 31 -10.68 17.11 -6.54
C LEU A 31 -10.60 18.28 -5.57
N GLU A 32 -9.43 18.93 -5.48
CA GLU A 32 -9.27 20.15 -4.68
C GLU A 32 -10.13 21.30 -5.22
N LEU A 33 -10.28 21.42 -6.55
CA LEU A 33 -11.15 22.41 -7.18
C LEU A 33 -12.64 22.15 -6.91
N ILE A 34 -13.11 20.91 -7.05
CA ILE A 34 -14.51 20.52 -6.75
C ILE A 34 -14.85 20.77 -5.27
N LEU A 35 -13.90 20.51 -4.37
CA LEU A 35 -14.05 20.80 -2.95
C LEU A 35 -14.06 22.31 -2.68
N ALA A 36 -13.25 23.09 -3.39
CA ALA A 36 -13.25 24.55 -3.30
C ALA A 36 -14.56 25.17 -3.81
N GLU A 37 -15.24 24.52 -4.76
CA GLU A 37 -16.57 24.89 -5.25
C GLU A 37 -17.72 24.51 -4.29
N GLY A 38 -17.43 23.83 -3.17
CA GLY A 38 -18.43 23.48 -2.15
C GLY A 38 -19.36 22.32 -2.53
N ALA A 39 -19.08 21.62 -3.63
CA ALA A 39 -19.92 20.54 -4.16
C ALA A 39 -19.83 19.23 -3.36
N GLY A 40 -18.88 19.14 -2.40
CA GLY A 40 -18.61 17.92 -1.64
C GLY A 40 -18.08 16.77 -2.51
N LEU A 41 -17.97 15.58 -1.93
CA LEU A 41 -17.59 14.38 -2.67
C LEU A 41 -18.81 13.83 -3.43
N ARG A 42 -19.08 14.38 -4.61
CA ARG A 42 -20.09 13.82 -5.53
C ARG A 42 -19.51 12.62 -6.28
N GLY A 43 -20.10 11.44 -6.07
CA GLY A 43 -19.76 10.24 -6.83
C GLY A 43 -20.16 10.38 -8.30
N GLY A 44 -19.20 10.22 -9.21
CA GLY A 44 -19.43 10.16 -10.67
C GLY A 44 -19.82 8.76 -11.14
N TYR A 45 -20.34 8.67 -12.37
CA TYR A 45 -20.53 7.38 -13.04
C TYR A 45 -19.18 6.71 -13.30
N SER A 46 -19.11 5.37 -13.16
CA SER A 46 -17.88 4.61 -13.41
C SER A 46 -17.60 4.52 -14.92
N THR A 47 -16.83 5.47 -15.45
CA THR A 47 -16.26 5.40 -16.81
C THR A 47 -14.98 4.57 -16.82
N ALA A 48 -14.52 4.12 -17.99
CA ALA A 48 -13.26 3.40 -18.14
C ALA A 48 -12.07 4.17 -17.54
N ASP A 49 -12.04 5.50 -17.71
CA ASP A 49 -11.03 6.38 -17.11
C ASP A 49 -11.12 6.44 -15.57
N SER A 50 -12.34 6.41 -15.02
CA SER A 50 -12.56 6.38 -13.56
C SER A 50 -12.14 5.05 -12.93
N LEU A 51 -12.20 3.96 -13.69
CA LEU A 51 -11.73 2.64 -13.28
C LEU A 51 -10.20 2.58 -13.31
N ALA A 52 -9.55 3.14 -14.34
CA ALA A 52 -8.09 3.25 -14.41
C ALA A 52 -7.50 4.09 -13.24
N ASN A 53 -8.23 5.11 -12.78
CA ASN A 53 -7.84 5.89 -11.60
C ASN A 53 -7.84 5.08 -10.28
N ARG A 54 -8.36 3.84 -10.27
CA ARG A 54 -8.31 2.94 -9.11
C ARG A 54 -7.03 2.10 -9.04
N ASP A 55 -6.22 2.07 -10.10
CA ASP A 55 -5.02 1.24 -10.24
C ASP A 55 -3.83 1.73 -9.38
N ARG A 56 -4.10 2.43 -8.29
CA ARG A 56 -3.08 3.08 -7.46
C ARG A 56 -2.50 2.09 -6.45
N CYS A 57 -1.17 2.13 -6.34
CA CYS A 57 -0.43 1.36 -5.36
C CYS A 57 -0.95 1.63 -3.94
N ARG A 58 -1.16 0.57 -3.17
CA ARG A 58 -1.60 0.64 -1.77
C ARG A 58 -0.46 0.26 -0.87
N VAL A 59 -0.30 0.98 0.23
CA VAL A 59 0.62 0.57 1.29
C VAL A 59 -0.02 -0.60 2.04
N GLY A 60 0.67 -1.73 2.06
CA GLY A 60 0.33 -2.92 2.82
C GLY A 60 1.44 -3.28 3.80
N GLN A 61 1.08 -4.12 4.76
CA GLN A 61 2.04 -4.74 5.65
C GLN A 61 1.86 -6.26 5.57
N ILE A 62 2.94 -6.97 5.27
CA ILE A 62 2.94 -8.43 5.14
C ILE A 62 3.77 -9.03 6.27
N SER A 63 3.21 -10.02 6.96
CA SER A 63 3.95 -10.78 7.98
C SER A 63 4.82 -11.84 7.30
N LEU A 64 6.05 -12.05 7.76
CA LEU A 64 6.89 -13.16 7.30
C LEU A 64 6.60 -14.48 8.04
N TYR A 65 5.65 -14.48 8.97
CA TYR A 65 5.24 -15.68 9.69
C TYR A 65 4.36 -16.61 8.84
N ASP A 66 3.55 -16.04 7.96
CA ASP A 66 2.59 -16.77 7.15
C ASP A 66 2.48 -16.14 5.75
N GLY A 67 2.37 -16.99 4.73
CA GLY A 67 2.26 -16.59 3.34
C GLY A 67 3.46 -16.97 2.46
N PRO A 68 3.41 -16.61 1.16
CA PRO A 68 4.39 -17.06 0.16
C PRO A 68 5.80 -16.48 0.36
N LEU A 69 5.93 -15.45 1.20
CA LEU A 69 7.20 -14.83 1.56
C LEU A 69 7.80 -15.39 2.85
N ALA A 70 7.09 -16.29 3.55
CA ALA A 70 7.58 -16.90 4.79
C ALA A 70 8.87 -17.71 4.58
N GLN A 71 9.09 -18.25 3.37
CA GLN A 71 10.33 -18.94 3.00
C GLN A 71 11.59 -18.07 3.15
N TYR A 72 11.45 -16.74 3.07
CA TYR A 72 12.55 -15.79 3.28
C TYR A 72 12.68 -15.35 4.74
N GLY A 73 11.71 -15.67 5.60
CA GLY A 73 11.72 -15.36 7.03
C GLY A 73 12.63 -16.26 7.85
N GLU A 74 12.98 -17.45 7.35
CA GLU A 74 13.91 -18.39 8.01
C GLU A 74 15.39 -18.02 7.80
N GLY A 75 15.75 -16.75 8.05
CA GLY A 75 17.13 -16.26 7.90
C GLY A 75 17.52 -15.90 6.46
N GLY A 76 16.54 -15.69 5.58
CA GLY A 76 16.79 -15.16 4.25
C GLY A 76 17.25 -13.69 4.27
N SER A 77 17.90 -13.28 3.19
CA SER A 77 18.34 -11.90 2.99
C SER A 77 17.20 -11.02 2.47
N TYR A 78 17.15 -9.75 2.91
CA TYR A 78 16.16 -8.79 2.45
C TYR A 78 16.21 -8.57 0.94
N GLY A 79 17.40 -8.60 0.32
CA GLY A 79 17.58 -8.48 -1.12
C GLY A 79 16.84 -9.56 -1.91
N ASP A 80 16.92 -10.82 -1.46
CA ASP A 80 16.24 -11.94 -2.13
C ASP A 80 14.72 -11.82 -2.02
N LEU A 81 14.22 -11.46 -0.84
CA LEU A 81 12.81 -11.16 -0.62
C LEU A 81 12.34 -10.02 -1.53
N PHE A 82 13.11 -8.93 -1.62
CA PHE A 82 12.79 -7.78 -2.45
C PHE A 82 12.68 -8.17 -3.93
N VAL A 83 13.68 -8.90 -4.46
CA VAL A 83 13.69 -9.33 -5.86
C VAL A 83 12.54 -10.31 -6.15
N ALA A 84 12.26 -11.24 -5.23
CA ALA A 84 11.17 -12.19 -5.38
C ALA A 84 9.79 -11.52 -5.32
N ALA A 85 9.58 -10.60 -4.38
CA ALA A 85 8.33 -9.84 -4.25
C ALA A 85 8.06 -9.00 -5.50
N LEU A 86 9.11 -8.36 -6.05
CA LEU A 86 9.00 -7.55 -7.26
C LEU A 86 8.72 -8.41 -8.50
N LYS A 87 9.41 -9.55 -8.66
CA LYS A 87 9.24 -10.43 -9.84
C LYS A 87 7.91 -11.19 -9.83
N SER A 88 7.52 -11.75 -8.69
CA SER A 88 6.35 -12.63 -8.60
C SER A 88 5.04 -11.87 -8.41
N TYR A 89 5.07 -10.75 -7.68
CA TYR A 89 3.86 -10.03 -7.27
C TYR A 89 3.84 -8.57 -7.68
N GLY A 90 4.92 -8.03 -8.26
CA GLY A 90 5.03 -6.61 -8.59
C GLY A 90 5.00 -5.70 -7.35
N MET A 91 5.27 -6.24 -6.16
CA MET A 91 5.21 -5.51 -4.90
C MET A 91 6.56 -4.88 -4.57
N LEU A 92 6.57 -3.63 -4.11
CA LEU A 92 7.79 -2.92 -3.71
C LEU A 92 7.94 -2.89 -2.18
N CYS A 93 8.95 -3.56 -1.62
CA CYS A 93 9.22 -3.46 -0.18
C CYS A 93 9.91 -2.14 0.17
N ILE A 94 9.36 -1.39 1.12
CA ILE A 94 9.87 -0.08 1.57
C ILE A 94 10.69 -0.20 2.87
N GLY A 95 10.36 -1.18 3.71
CA GLY A 95 11.02 -1.34 4.99
C GLY A 95 10.45 -2.47 5.83
N LEU A 96 11.01 -2.63 7.01
CA LEU A 96 10.68 -3.67 7.97
C LEU A 96 10.12 -3.07 9.25
N TYR A 97 9.30 -3.87 9.93
CA TYR A 97 8.72 -3.60 11.22
C TYR A 97 9.07 -4.76 12.15
N ARG A 98 10.17 -4.57 12.87
CA ARG A 98 10.82 -5.62 13.67
C ARG A 98 10.55 -5.42 15.15
N PHE A 99 10.39 -6.51 15.88
CA PHE A 99 10.30 -6.46 17.35
C PHE A 99 11.60 -5.94 17.96
N ARG A 100 11.47 -5.01 18.91
CA ARG A 100 12.61 -4.46 19.64
C ARG A 100 13.26 -5.51 20.54
N ASP A 101 12.45 -6.39 21.10
CA ASP A 101 12.89 -7.50 21.93
C ASP A 101 12.65 -8.81 21.19
N THR A 102 13.73 -9.53 20.91
CA THR A 102 13.73 -10.86 20.29
C THR A 102 13.94 -11.97 21.34
N SER A 103 14.07 -11.61 22.62
CA SER A 103 14.15 -12.59 23.69
C SER A 103 12.76 -13.20 23.92
N SER A 104 12.68 -14.52 23.88
CA SER A 104 11.48 -15.30 24.20
C SER A 104 11.24 -15.34 25.71
N SER A 105 11.21 -14.17 26.36
CA SER A 105 10.87 -14.03 27.76
C SER A 105 9.38 -13.71 27.91
N CYS A 106 8.75 -14.15 28.99
CA CYS A 106 7.32 -13.88 29.26
C CYS A 106 7.00 -12.37 29.41
N ASP A 107 8.02 -11.53 29.50
CA ASP A 107 7.95 -10.05 29.55
C ASP A 107 8.34 -9.37 28.22
N ALA A 108 8.48 -10.14 27.13
CA ALA A 108 8.90 -9.62 25.83
C ALA A 108 7.99 -8.46 25.37
N SER A 109 8.60 -7.31 25.15
CA SER A 109 7.87 -6.10 24.76
C SER A 109 7.33 -6.22 23.33
N SER A 110 6.03 -6.01 23.14
CA SER A 110 5.39 -5.95 21.82
C SER A 110 5.75 -4.69 21.01
N LYS A 111 6.67 -3.86 21.51
CA LYS A 111 7.15 -2.66 20.81
C LYS A 111 7.97 -3.05 19.59
N ARG A 112 7.60 -2.52 18.44
CA ARG A 112 8.28 -2.72 17.17
C ARG A 112 8.85 -1.40 16.65
N TYR A 113 10.01 -1.47 16.01
CA TYR A 113 10.67 -0.34 15.37
C TYR A 113 10.64 -0.48 13.85
N VAL A 114 10.68 0.65 13.16
CA VAL A 114 10.66 0.73 11.70
C VAL A 114 12.10 0.82 11.20
N ILE A 115 12.45 -0.05 10.25
CA ILE A 115 13.71 0.00 9.51
C ILE A 115 13.36 0.34 8.06
N THR A 116 13.67 1.55 7.64
CA THR A 116 13.44 1.98 6.25
C THR A 116 14.65 1.59 5.40
N ASN A 117 14.40 0.97 4.24
CA ASN A 117 15.45 0.59 3.29
C ASN A 117 16.66 -0.13 3.94
N PRO A 118 16.46 -1.31 4.56
CA PRO A 118 17.58 -2.11 5.05
C PRO A 118 18.50 -2.54 3.87
N PRO A 119 19.78 -2.83 4.14
CA PRO A 119 20.71 -3.31 3.10
C PRO A 119 20.27 -4.69 2.57
N ASP A 120 20.81 -5.08 1.43
CA ASP A 120 20.47 -6.31 0.72
C ASP A 120 20.87 -7.58 1.50
N ASP A 121 21.99 -7.52 2.23
CA ASP A 121 22.51 -8.58 3.09
C ASP A 121 21.77 -8.72 4.43
N PHE A 122 20.77 -7.87 4.70
CA PHE A 122 20.08 -7.86 5.98
C PHE A 122 19.27 -9.14 6.22
N THR A 123 19.60 -9.87 7.28
CA THR A 123 18.92 -11.12 7.65
C THR A 123 17.54 -10.85 8.25
N LEU A 124 16.51 -11.50 7.71
CA LEU A 124 15.13 -11.42 8.15
C LEU A 124 14.82 -12.42 9.26
N LEU A 125 13.81 -12.08 10.08
CA LEU A 125 13.25 -12.97 11.10
C LEU A 125 11.80 -13.31 10.73
N PRO A 126 11.30 -14.49 11.12
CA PRO A 126 9.92 -14.89 10.80
C PRO A 126 8.87 -14.03 11.52
N THR A 127 9.27 -13.33 12.59
CA THR A 127 8.41 -12.42 13.34
C THR A 127 8.38 -11.00 12.76
N ASP A 128 9.17 -10.72 11.73
CA ASP A 128 9.19 -9.41 11.08
C ASP A 128 7.97 -9.21 10.19
N GLN A 129 7.57 -7.95 10.07
CA GLN A 129 6.54 -7.53 9.13
C GLN A 129 7.15 -6.56 8.11
N VAL A 130 6.92 -6.79 6.83
CA VAL A 130 7.46 -5.98 5.73
C VAL A 130 6.42 -4.97 5.28
N PHE A 131 6.80 -3.71 5.19
CA PHE A 131 6.01 -2.68 4.51
C PHE A 131 6.21 -2.82 3.00
N VAL A 132 5.11 -3.02 2.28
CA VAL A 132 5.11 -3.19 0.84
C VAL A 132 4.15 -2.21 0.17
N LEU A 133 4.50 -1.73 -1.01
CA LEU A 133 3.54 -1.16 -1.94
C LEU A 133 3.00 -2.29 -2.79
N MET A 134 1.75 -2.63 -2.55
CA MET A 134 1.02 -3.57 -3.38
C MET A 134 0.46 -2.82 -4.57
N GLN A 135 0.63 -3.35 -5.76
CA GLN A 135 -0.11 -2.87 -6.92
C GLN A 135 -1.59 -3.18 -6.70
N PHE A 136 -2.46 -2.37 -7.31
CA PHE A 136 -3.87 -2.69 -7.33
C PHE A 136 -4.05 -3.92 -8.22
N ASP A 137 -4.40 -5.05 -7.61
CA ASP A 137 -4.82 -6.23 -8.33
C ASP A 137 -6.29 -6.03 -8.77
N PRO A 138 -6.63 -6.10 -10.07
CA PRO A 138 -7.99 -5.96 -10.56
C PRO A 138 -8.96 -7.04 -10.04
N GLY A 139 -8.49 -8.06 -9.32
CA GLY A 139 -9.25 -8.91 -8.38
C GLY A 139 -10.76 -9.03 -8.63
N LEU A 140 -11.12 -9.86 -9.62
CA LEU A 140 -12.46 -10.16 -10.13
C LEU A 140 -13.22 -8.95 -10.69
N GLU A 141 -13.47 -9.00 -12.01
CA GLU A 141 -14.48 -8.17 -12.68
C GLU A 141 -15.74 -8.08 -11.80
N TYR A 142 -16.05 -6.87 -11.35
CA TYR A 142 -17.38 -6.58 -10.85
C TYR A 142 -18.34 -6.80 -12.03
N LYS A 143 -18.93 -8.00 -12.12
CA LYS A 143 -20.12 -8.21 -12.93
C LYS A 143 -21.23 -7.47 -12.22
N PRO A 144 -21.72 -6.32 -12.73
CA PRO A 144 -22.95 -5.76 -12.21
C PRO A 144 -24.00 -6.84 -12.43
N SER A 145 -24.51 -7.42 -11.33
CA SER A 145 -25.76 -8.15 -11.39
C SER A 145 -26.82 -7.11 -11.73
N ARG A 146 -26.99 -6.84 -13.03
CA ARG A 146 -28.23 -6.31 -13.56
C ARG A 146 -29.23 -7.39 -13.26
N GLY A 147 -29.83 -7.31 -12.08
CA GLY A 147 -31.02 -8.07 -11.75
C GLY A 147 -31.95 -7.91 -12.93
N THR A 148 -32.15 -9.00 -13.66
CA THR A 148 -33.25 -9.19 -14.58
C THR A 148 -34.50 -8.90 -13.77
N ARG A 149 -35.00 -7.66 -13.86
CA ARG A 149 -36.38 -7.36 -13.54
C ARG A 149 -37.18 -8.24 -14.47
N GLY A 150 -37.64 -9.37 -13.94
CA GLY A 150 -38.65 -10.21 -14.55
C GLY A 150 -39.80 -9.29 -14.95
N LYS A 151 -39.90 -9.11 -16.26
CA LYS A 151 -41.03 -8.46 -16.91
C LYS A 151 -42.05 -9.57 -17.09
N ASP A 152 -42.79 -9.87 -16.03
CA ASP A 152 -43.98 -10.71 -16.12
C ASP A 152 -45.16 -9.76 -16.37
N ASP A 153 -45.30 -9.37 -17.63
CA ASP A 153 -46.53 -8.81 -18.17
C ASP A 153 -47.54 -9.96 -18.34
N ALA A 154 -48.72 -9.77 -17.74
CA ALA A 154 -50.04 -10.15 -18.25
C ALA A 154 -50.25 -11.57 -18.84
N SER A 155 -51.00 -12.40 -18.10
CA SER A 155 -52.26 -13.04 -18.55
C SER A 155 -53.03 -13.58 -17.35
#